data_AF-A0AAW4BLC1-F1
#
_entry.id   AF-A0AAW4BLC1-F1
#
_cell.length_a   1.000
_cell.length_b   1.000
_cell.length_c   1.000
_cell.angle_alpha   90.00
_cell.angle_beta   90.00
_cell.angle_gamma   90.00
#
_symmetry.space_group_name_H-M   'P 1'
#
loop_
_entity.id
_entity.type
_entity.pdbx_description
1 polymer ?
#
loop_
_entity_poly.entity_id
_entity_poly.type
_entity_poly.pdbx_seq_one_letter_code
_entity_poly.pdbx_strand_id
1 'polypeptide(L)' 'MPKKISKKRQAIFDKSGGVCWYCGDPLAAILWHEDHFYPIRRNGDGTCLNPEYDVEENKVPSCAS' A
#
# COMPACT_ATOMS: atom_id res chain seq x y z
N MET A 1 -5.73 -3.93 22.60
CA MET A 1 -6.90 -3.93 21.71
C MET A 1 -6.39 -3.92 20.28
N PRO A 2 -6.87 -4.79 19.36
CA PRO A 2 -6.43 -4.76 17.98
C PRO A 2 -6.80 -3.41 17.36
N LYS A 3 -5.83 -2.74 16.75
CA LYS A 3 -5.99 -1.41 16.14
C LYS A 3 -6.96 -1.54 14.98
N LYS A 4 -8.08 -0.79 15.01
CA LYS A 4 -9.07 -0.77 13.92
C LYS A 4 -8.39 -0.37 12.61
N ILE A 5 -8.29 -1.29 11.66
CA ILE A 5 -7.84 -0.98 10.30
C ILE A 5 -8.91 -0.12 9.62
N SER A 6 -8.48 0.93 8.91
CA SER A 6 -9.41 1.77 8.14
C SER A 6 -10.00 0.96 6.98
N LYS A 7 -11.24 1.26 6.56
CA LYS A 7 -11.87 0.57 5.42
C LYS A 7 -11.01 0.61 4.15
N LYS A 8 -10.34 1.75 3.91
CA LYS A 8 -9.41 1.92 2.77
C LYS A 8 -8.22 0.98 2.85
N ARG A 9 -7.64 0.87 4.03
CA ARG A 9 -6.48 0.03 4.29
C ARG A 9 -6.84 -1.46 4.23
N GLN A 10 -8.04 -1.84 4.67
CA GLN A 10 -8.56 -3.19 4.47
C GLN A 10 -8.72 -3.52 2.99
N ALA A 11 -9.29 -2.61 2.19
CA ALA A 11 -9.45 -2.81 0.75
C ALA A 11 -8.10 -3.05 0.03
N ILE A 12 -7.02 -2.36 0.44
CA ILE A 12 -5.68 -2.58 -0.12
C ILE A 12 -5.14 -3.96 0.29
N PHE A 13 -5.29 -4.35 1.56
CA PHE A 13 -4.89 -5.67 2.05
C PHE A 13 -5.63 -6.81 1.33
N ASP A 14 -6.93 -6.62 1.06
CA ASP A 14 -7.77 -7.62 0.41
C ASP A 14 -7.39 -7.84 -1.07
N LYS A 15 -6.73 -6.88 -1.72
CA LYS A 15 -6.28 -7.03 -3.13
C LYS A 15 -5.34 -8.21 -3.34
N SER A 16 -4.50 -8.51 -2.36
CA SER A 16 -3.60 -9.67 -2.40
C SER A 16 -4.12 -10.85 -1.60
N GLY A 17 -5.29 -10.75 -0.94
CA GLY A 17 -5.74 -11.76 0.00
C GLY A 17 -4.88 -11.85 1.26
N GLY A 18 -4.22 -10.76 1.65
CA GLY A 18 -3.45 -10.68 2.87
C GLY A 18 -2.01 -11.17 2.80
N VAL A 19 -1.44 -11.27 1.60
CA VAL A 19 0.00 -11.48 1.38
C VAL A 19 0.68 -10.25 0.80
N CYS A 20 2.00 -10.17 0.90
CA CYS A 20 2.77 -9.11 0.28
C CYS A 20 2.64 -9.20 -1.24
N TRP A 21 2.36 -8.06 -1.88
CA TRP A 21 2.24 -7.99 -3.34
C TRP A 21 3.51 -8.41 -4.07
N TYR A 22 4.68 -8.19 -3.45
CA TYR A 22 5.97 -8.43 -4.08
C TYR A 22 6.60 -9.79 -3.75
N CYS A 23 6.56 -10.22 -2.49
CA CYS A 23 7.18 -11.48 -2.07
C CYS A 23 6.20 -12.63 -1.80
N GLY A 24 4.90 -12.35 -1.65
CA GLY A 24 3.90 -13.37 -1.33
C GLY A 24 3.86 -13.82 0.15
N ASP A 25 4.65 -13.20 1.03
CA ASP A 25 4.64 -13.55 2.45
C ASP A 25 3.35 -13.08 3.15
N PRO A 26 2.83 -13.83 4.14
CA PRO A 26 1.65 -13.44 4.90
C PRO A 26 1.85 -12.13 5.67
N LEU A 27 0.97 -11.15 5.43
CA LEU A 27 1.02 -9.85 6.09
C LEU A 27 0.23 -9.81 7.41
N ALA A 28 -0.60 -10.82 7.69
CA ALA A 28 -1.47 -10.84 8.87
C ALA A 28 -0.70 -10.79 10.21
N ALA A 29 0.56 -11.24 10.22
CA ALA A 29 1.40 -11.31 11.41
C ALA A 29 2.43 -10.16 11.51
N ILE A 30 2.53 -9.31 10.49
CA ILE A 30 3.59 -8.28 10.41
C ILE A 30 3.02 -6.89 10.11
N LEU A 31 3.83 -5.87 10.37
CA LEU A 31 3.58 -4.53 9.84
C LEU A 31 3.73 -4.55 8.32
N TRP A 32 2.90 -3.75 7.65
CA TRP A 32 2.88 -3.63 6.20
C TRP A 32 2.62 -2.18 5.81
N HIS A 33 3.00 -1.80 4.58
CA HIS A 33 2.83 -0.46 4.04
C HIS A 33 1.88 -0.46 2.84
N GLU A 34 1.19 0.66 2.68
CA GLU A 34 0.49 0.97 1.44
C GLU A 34 1.55 1.54 0.49
N ASP A 35 1.78 0.83 -0.60
CA ASP A 35 2.77 1.20 -1.60
C ASP A 35 2.09 1.42 -2.95
N HIS A 36 2.75 2.12 -3.87
CA HIS A 36 2.25 2.35 -5.23
C HIS A 36 2.97 1.41 -6.19
N PHE A 37 2.24 0.50 -6.85
CA PHE A 37 2.84 -0.46 -7.78
C PHE A 37 3.56 0.23 -8.94
N TYR A 38 2.91 1.21 -9.57
CA TYR A 38 3.57 2.20 -10.39
C TYR A 38 4.05 3.36 -9.53
N PRO A 39 5.35 3.70 -9.53
CA PRO A 39 5.90 4.66 -8.58
C PRO A 39 5.40 6.08 -8.83
N ILE A 40 5.17 6.79 -7.73
CA ILE A 40 4.98 8.24 -7.69
C ILE A 40 6.14 8.88 -6.92
N ARG A 41 6.44 10.15 -7.20
CA ARG A 41 7.41 10.90 -6.40
C ARG A 41 6.83 12.25 -6.01
N ARG A 42 6.57 12.43 -4.73
CA ARG A 42 6.19 13.73 -4.16
C ARG A 42 7.45 14.56 -3.94
N ASN A 43 7.53 15.71 -4.56
CA ASN A 43 8.63 16.65 -4.41
C ASN A 43 8.35 17.60 -3.22
N GLY A 44 9.40 18.22 -2.69
CA GLY A 44 9.28 19.16 -1.58
C GLY A 44 8.62 20.51 -1.95
N ASP A 45 8.50 20.80 -3.25
CA ASP A 45 7.84 21.99 -3.80
C ASP A 45 6.32 21.82 -3.99
N GLY A 46 5.76 20.68 -3.57
CA GLY A 46 4.35 20.35 -3.73
C GLY A 46 3.98 19.75 -5.09
N THR A 47 4.93 19.63 -6.02
CA THR A 47 4.72 18.90 -7.27
C THR A 47 4.82 17.39 -7.06
N CYS A 48 4.25 16.61 -7.97
CA CYS A 48 4.34 15.14 -7.97
C CYS A 48 4.75 14.66 -9.35
N LEU A 49 5.72 13.76 -9.42
CA LEU A 49 6.02 13.01 -10.64
C LEU A 49 5.03 11.84 -10.76
N ASN A 50 4.44 11.70 -11.94
CA ASN A 50 3.40 10.73 -12.28
C ASN A 50 2.17 10.78 -11.34
N PRO A 51 1.52 11.95 -11.16
CA PRO A 51 0.36 12.09 -10.29
C PRO A 51 -0.82 11.20 -10.71
N GLU A 52 -0.91 10.79 -11.98
CA GLU A 52 -1.91 9.87 -12.51
C GLU A 52 -1.87 8.48 -11.87
N TYR A 53 -0.74 8.11 -11.24
CA TYR A 53 -0.59 6.86 -10.51
C TYR A 53 -0.91 6.98 -9.01
N ASP A 54 -1.21 8.18 -8.49
CA ASP A 54 -1.65 8.37 -7.10
C ASP A 54 -3.15 8.06 -6.92
N VAL A 55 -3.56 6.88 -7.39
CA VAL A 55 -4.94 6.39 -7.39
C VAL A 55 -5.07 5.15 -6.51
N GLU A 56 -6.28 4.88 -5.99
CA GLU A 56 -6.49 3.77 -5.05
C GLU A 56 -6.23 2.41 -5.69
N GLU A 57 -6.47 2.27 -6.99
CA GLU A 57 -6.24 1.06 -7.79
C GLU A 57 -4.77 0.66 -7.82
N ASN A 58 -3.87 1.65 -7.87
CA ASN A 58 -2.43 1.44 -7.92
C ASN A 58 -1.80 1.16 -6.55
N LYS A 59 -2.57 1.30 -5.46
CA LYS A 59 -2.08 1.00 -4.11
C LYS A 59 -2.08 -0.50 -3.83
N VAL A 60 -0.98 -1.02 -3.35
CA VAL A 60 -0.77 -2.44 -3.03
C VAL A 60 -0.21 -2.60 -1.62
N PRO A 61 -0.45 -3.75 -0.95
CA PRO A 61 0.12 -4.01 0.35
C PRO A 61 1.53 -4.59 0.23
N SER A 62 2.50 -4.01 0.93
CA SER A 62 3.91 -4.43 0.92
C SER A 62 4.45 -4.68 2.33
N CYS A 63 5.42 -5.57 2.50
CA CYS A 63 6.10 -5.79 3.76
C CYS A 63 6.73 -4.49 4.29
N ALA A 64 6.69 -4.27 5.60
CA ALA A 64 7.34 -3.10 6.24
C ALA A 64 8.84 -3.30 6.52
N SER A 65 9.54 -4.02 5.64
CA SER A 65 10.93 -4.47 5.86
C SER A 65 11.88 -3.36 6.28
#